data_AF-A0A377LU08-F1
#
_entry.id   AF-A0A377LU08-F1
#
_cell.length_a   1.000
_cell.length_b   1.000
_cell.length_c   1.000
_cell.angle_alpha   90.00
_cell.angle_beta   90.00
_cell.angle_gamma   90.00
#
_symmetry.space_group_name_H-M   'P 1'
#
loop_
_entity.id
_entity.type
_entity.pdbx_description
1 polymer ?
#
loop_
_entity_poly.entity_id
_entity_poly.type
_entity_poly.pdbx_seq_one_letter_code
_entity_poly.pdbx_strand_id
1 'polypeptide(L)'
;MWLEQVHGKAVLKLTGEPYASKRADASYSDTQGTVCAVMTADCLPVLFCNRAGTEVAAAHAGWRGLCEGVLEETVACFKDDPANIIAWLGPAIGPQAFEVGPEVREAFMAKDPQAVNAFEPVGKNIWPIFISLHVSV
;
A
#
# COMPACT_ATOMS: atom_id res chain seq x y z
N MET A 1 8.41 14.34 -0.48
CA MET A 1 7.60 14.94 0.60
C MET A 1 7.34 13.87 1.65
N TRP A 2 7.65 14.13 2.92
CA TRP A 2 7.31 13.20 4.00
C TRP A 2 5.85 13.41 4.46
N LEU A 3 5.16 12.31 4.74
CA LEU A 3 3.79 12.28 5.25
C LEU A 3 3.78 12.05 6.76
N GLU A 4 2.67 12.41 7.41
CA GLU A 4 2.32 11.92 8.74
C GLU A 4 1.57 10.59 8.56
N GLN A 5 2.33 9.50 8.48
CA GLN A 5 1.80 8.14 8.28
C GLN A 5 1.09 7.64 9.54
N VAL A 6 -0.14 7.16 9.38
CA VAL A 6 -1.02 6.77 10.50
C VAL A 6 -1.65 5.39 10.30
N HIS A 7 -1.10 4.59 9.38
CA HIS A 7 -1.59 3.25 9.00
C HIS A 7 -3.05 3.26 8.52
N GLY A 8 -3.47 4.36 7.89
CA GLY A 8 -4.74 4.50 7.21
C GLY A 8 -4.61 4.26 5.70
N LYS A 9 -5.59 4.76 4.95
CA LYS A 9 -5.68 4.61 3.48
C LYS A 9 -5.70 5.93 2.71
N ALA A 10 -5.55 7.06 3.40
CA ALA A 10 -5.66 8.37 2.77
C ALA A 10 -4.46 8.63 1.86
N VAL A 11 -4.74 9.21 0.69
CA VAL A 11 -3.74 9.60 -0.32
C VAL A 11 -3.66 11.12 -0.38
N LEU A 12 -2.46 11.66 -0.23
CA LEU A 12 -2.19 13.08 -0.43
C LEU A 12 -1.74 13.35 -1.88
N LYS A 13 -2.55 14.10 -2.64
CA LYS A 13 -2.13 14.58 -3.97
C LYS A 13 -1.15 15.74 -3.82
N LEU A 14 0.06 15.58 -4.34
CA LEU A 14 1.14 16.55 -4.22
C LEU A 14 1.06 17.60 -5.33
N THR A 15 0.24 18.63 -5.10
CA THR A 15 -0.02 19.72 -6.06
C THR A 15 0.99 20.87 -6.03
N GLY A 16 1.95 20.88 -5.10
CA GLY A 16 2.91 21.99 -4.91
C GLY A 16 2.40 23.13 -4.00
N GLU A 17 1.12 23.14 -3.67
CA GLU A 17 0.50 24.14 -2.79
C GLU A 17 0.70 23.84 -1.30
N PRO A 18 0.52 24.82 -0.38
CA PRO A 18 0.49 24.57 1.05
C PRO A 18 -0.58 23.55 1.44
N TYR A 19 -0.17 22.46 2.08
CA TYR A 19 -1.07 21.41 2.54
C TYR A 19 -1.65 21.72 3.91
N ALA A 20 -2.98 21.69 4.04
CA ALA A 20 -3.67 21.87 5.33
C ALA A 20 -3.35 20.73 6.32
N SER A 21 -3.11 19.53 5.81
CA SER A 21 -2.63 18.38 6.58
C SER A 21 -1.77 17.49 5.69
N LYS A 22 -0.79 16.81 6.31
CA LYS A 22 0.03 15.77 5.68
C LYS A 22 -0.31 14.37 6.19
N ARG A 23 -1.41 14.24 6.95
CA ARG A 23 -1.88 12.97 7.53
C ARG A 23 -2.42 12.07 6.43
N ALA A 24 -1.57 11.18 5.94
CA ALA A 24 -1.83 10.27 4.84
C ALA A 24 -0.81 9.13 4.87
N ASP A 25 -1.16 8.01 4.24
CA ASP A 25 -0.26 6.85 4.10
C ASP A 25 0.16 6.63 2.65
N ALA A 26 -0.37 7.41 1.71
CA ALA A 26 0.13 7.43 0.34
C ALA A 26 0.22 8.86 -0.19
N SER A 27 1.03 9.02 -1.23
CA SER A 27 1.13 10.27 -1.99
C SER A 27 1.13 9.99 -3.48
N TYR A 28 0.51 10.88 -4.25
CA TYR A 28 0.43 10.84 -5.70
C TYR A 28 0.94 12.17 -6.27
N SER A 29 1.61 12.14 -7.42
CA SER A 29 2.02 13.33 -8.15
C SER A 29 2.06 13.12 -9.65
N ASP A 30 1.61 14.13 -10.39
CA ASP A 30 1.82 14.34 -11.83
C ASP A 30 2.68 15.59 -12.11
N THR A 31 3.37 16.10 -11.07
CA THR A 31 4.17 17.32 -11.15
C THR A 31 5.66 16.97 -11.21
N GLN A 32 6.31 17.34 -12.31
CA GLN A 32 7.76 17.13 -12.49
C GLN A 32 8.56 17.77 -11.34
N GLY A 33 9.58 17.05 -10.85
CA GLY A 33 10.43 17.50 -9.74
C GLY A 33 9.85 17.25 -8.35
N THR A 34 8.60 16.80 -8.25
CA THR A 34 7.99 16.40 -6.97
C THR A 34 8.33 14.95 -6.63
N VAL A 35 8.73 14.72 -5.38
CA VAL A 35 9.11 13.39 -4.88
C VAL A 35 8.00 12.82 -3.98
N CYS A 36 7.39 11.71 -4.38
CA CYS A 36 6.57 10.86 -3.51
C CYS A 36 7.49 9.98 -2.66
N ALA A 37 7.26 9.93 -1.35
CA ALA A 37 8.09 9.16 -0.42
C ALA A 37 7.25 8.57 0.71
N VAL A 38 7.66 7.38 1.17
CA VAL A 38 7.10 6.70 2.33
C VAL A 38 8.24 6.17 3.20
N MET A 39 8.05 6.19 4.51
CA MET A 39 9.00 5.69 5.49
C MET A 39 8.52 4.33 5.99
N THR A 40 9.38 3.33 5.96
CA THR A 40 9.04 1.99 6.45
C THR A 40 10.13 1.40 7.33
N ALA A 41 9.69 0.55 8.25
CA ALA A 41 10.44 -0.53 8.85
C ALA A 41 9.42 -1.66 8.99
N ASP A 42 9.63 -2.77 8.28
CA ASP A 42 8.71 -3.92 8.13
C ASP A 42 7.48 -3.72 7.24
N CYS A 43 6.73 -2.60 7.36
CA CYS A 43 5.56 -2.35 6.49
C CYS A 43 5.95 -2.28 5.01
N LEU A 44 5.05 -2.70 4.11
CA LEU A 44 5.32 -2.76 2.68
C LEU A 44 5.32 -1.37 2.03
N PRO A 45 6.43 -0.89 1.45
CA PRO A 45 6.41 0.24 0.55
C PRO A 45 6.00 -0.23 -0.85
N VAL A 46 5.01 0.44 -1.46
CA VAL A 46 4.65 0.23 -2.86
C VAL A 46 4.88 1.51 -3.65
N LEU A 47 5.66 1.42 -4.72
CA LEU A 47 5.86 2.52 -5.66
C LEU A 47 5.03 2.26 -6.91
N PHE A 48 4.42 3.32 -7.46
CA PHE A 48 3.62 3.24 -8.66
C PHE A 48 4.11 4.25 -9.70
N CYS A 49 4.03 3.89 -10.97
CA CYS A 49 4.06 4.83 -12.07
C CYS A 49 3.19 4.33 -13.23
N ASN A 50 2.74 5.22 -14.09
CA ASN A 50 2.16 4.79 -15.36
C ASN A 50 3.26 4.54 -16.42
N ARG A 51 2.97 3.70 -17.41
CA ARG A 51 3.89 3.36 -18.50
C ARG A 51 4.36 4.58 -19.30
N ALA A 52 3.55 5.64 -19.38
CA ALA A 52 3.93 6.87 -20.05
C ALA A 52 4.93 7.72 -19.25
N GLY A 53 5.13 7.43 -17.95
CA GLY A 53 6.07 8.14 -17.09
C GLY A 53 5.62 9.57 -16.74
N THR A 54 4.31 9.82 -16.70
CA THR A 54 3.71 11.13 -16.41
C THR A 54 3.13 11.23 -15.00
N GLU A 55 2.90 10.10 -14.34
CA GLU A 55 2.27 10.02 -13.03
C GLU A 55 3.03 9.03 -12.14
N VAL A 56 3.20 9.38 -10.86
CA VAL A 56 3.88 8.56 -9.86
C VAL A 56 3.15 8.58 -8.53
N ALA A 57 3.26 7.50 -7.76
CA ALA A 57 2.80 7.45 -6.39
C ALA A 57 3.70 6.59 -5.50
N ALA A 58 3.58 6.80 -4.19
CA ALA A 58 4.21 5.98 -3.16
C ALA A 58 3.22 5.73 -2.04
N ALA A 59 3.03 4.46 -1.65
CA ALA A 59 2.10 4.04 -0.61
C ALA A 59 2.81 3.24 0.49
N HIS A 60 2.47 3.56 1.74
CA HIS A 60 2.85 2.85 2.94
C HIS A 60 1.73 1.86 3.28
N ALA A 61 1.97 0.59 2.95
CA ALA A 61 1.00 -0.48 3.10
C ALA A 61 1.35 -1.37 4.30
N GLY A 62 1.20 -0.82 5.52
CA GLY A 62 1.05 -1.66 6.71
C GLY A 62 -0.24 -2.48 6.64
N TRP A 63 -0.33 -3.60 7.37
CA TRP A 63 -1.45 -4.54 7.21
C TRP A 63 -2.85 -3.89 7.33
N ARG A 64 -3.00 -2.89 8.20
CA ARG A 64 -4.26 -2.13 8.36
C ARG A 64 -4.58 -1.31 7.11
N GLY A 65 -3.64 -0.49 6.65
CA GLY A 65 -3.82 0.33 5.46
C GLY A 65 -4.05 -0.53 4.21
N LEU A 66 -3.33 -1.64 4.10
CA LEU A 66 -3.52 -2.62 3.03
C LEU A 66 -4.92 -3.25 3.06
N CYS A 67 -5.38 -3.73 4.22
CA CYS A 67 -6.72 -4.31 4.37
C CYS A 67 -7.85 -3.29 4.15
N GLU A 68 -7.60 -2.01 4.44
CA GLU A 68 -8.59 -0.94 4.23
C GLU A 68 -8.55 -0.34 2.81
N GLY A 69 -7.57 -0.74 2.00
CA GLY A 69 -7.53 -0.45 0.56
C GLY A 69 -6.65 0.75 0.18
N VAL A 70 -5.52 0.98 0.85
CA VAL A 70 -4.60 2.10 0.52
C VAL A 70 -4.05 2.00 -0.91
N LEU A 71 -3.90 0.79 -1.46
CA LEU A 71 -3.37 0.60 -2.81
C LEU A 71 -4.43 0.98 -3.86
N GLU A 72 -5.67 0.59 -3.63
CA GLU A 72 -6.83 0.88 -4.45
C GLU A 72 -7.12 2.38 -4.46
N GLU A 73 -7.08 3.04 -3.30
CA GLU A 73 -7.22 4.49 -3.19
C GLU A 73 -6.06 5.21 -3.92
N THR A 74 -4.85 4.65 -3.88
CA THR A 74 -3.69 5.18 -4.60
C THR A 74 -3.85 5.05 -6.11
N VAL A 75 -4.28 3.89 -6.60
CA VAL A 75 -4.55 3.65 -8.03
C VAL A 75 -5.68 4.53 -8.53
N ALA A 76 -6.74 4.73 -7.75
CA ALA A 76 -7.84 5.63 -8.09
C ALA A 76 -7.43 7.10 -8.24
N CYS A 77 -6.22 7.49 -7.81
CA CYS A 77 -5.69 8.82 -8.05
C CYS A 77 -5.09 9.02 -9.45
N PHE A 78 -4.69 7.94 -10.12
CA PHE A 78 -4.16 7.99 -11.47
C PHE A 78 -5.26 8.34 -12.48
N LYS A 79 -4.88 9.09 -13.51
CA LYS A 79 -5.76 9.46 -14.63
C LYS A 79 -5.70 8.44 -15.76
N ASP A 80 -4.60 7.69 -15.85
CA ASP A 80 -4.39 6.63 -16.83
C ASP A 80 -5.27 5.40 -16.55
N ASP A 81 -5.38 4.50 -17.52
CA ASP A 81 -6.01 3.20 -17.35
C ASP A 81 -5.20 2.37 -16.33
N PRO A 82 -5.83 1.70 -15.34
CA PRO A 82 -5.14 0.83 -14.39
C PRO A 82 -4.20 -0.20 -15.04
N ALA A 83 -4.54 -0.70 -16.24
CA ALA A 83 -3.69 -1.64 -16.99
C ALA A 83 -2.33 -1.05 -17.42
N ASN A 84 -2.21 0.28 -17.44
CA ASN A 84 -0.98 1.00 -17.72
C ASN A 84 -0.15 1.32 -16.46
N ILE A 85 -0.65 1.02 -15.27
CA ILE A 85 0.05 1.27 -14.02
C ILE A 85 0.98 0.11 -13.71
N ILE A 86 2.22 0.44 -13.36
CA ILE A 86 3.23 -0.48 -12.88
C ILE A 86 3.35 -0.26 -11.37
N ALA A 87 3.22 -1.34 -10.60
CA ALA A 87 3.48 -1.34 -9.17
C ALA A 87 4.78 -2.10 -8.88
N TRP A 88 5.65 -1.50 -8.06
CA TRP A 88 6.84 -2.13 -7.51
C TRP A 88 6.66 -2.35 -6.01
N LEU A 89 6.76 -3.60 -5.59
CA LEU A 89 6.73 -4.01 -4.19
C LEU A 89 8.15 -3.92 -3.63
N GLY A 90 8.39 -2.96 -2.72
CA GLY A 90 9.69 -2.77 -2.12
C GLY A 90 9.95 -3.69 -0.91
N PRO A 91 11.11 -3.55 -0.26
CA PRO A 91 11.49 -4.36 0.89
C PRO A 91 10.51 -4.22 2.05
N ALA A 92 10.05 -5.36 2.57
CA ALA A 92 9.11 -5.47 3.69
C ALA A 92 9.46 -6.70 4.54
N ILE A 93 8.79 -6.86 5.68
CA ILE A 93 8.87 -8.11 6.44
C ILE A 93 8.32 -9.26 5.59
N GLY A 94 9.11 -10.31 5.44
CA GLY A 94 8.79 -11.45 4.60
C GLY A 94 7.82 -12.44 5.27
N PRO A 95 7.23 -13.35 4.48
CA PRO A 95 6.28 -14.34 4.99
C PRO A 95 6.90 -15.26 6.04
N GLN A 96 8.21 -15.56 6.00
CA GLN A 96 8.83 -16.39 7.04
C GLN A 96 8.99 -15.70 8.40
N ALA A 97 8.76 -14.39 8.48
CA ALA A 97 8.98 -13.59 9.69
C ALA A 97 7.72 -12.83 10.15
N PHE A 98 6.74 -12.61 9.28
CA PHE A 98 5.59 -11.77 9.61
C PHE A 98 4.43 -12.56 10.23
N GLU A 99 4.58 -12.87 11.51
CA GLU A 99 3.57 -13.57 12.31
C GLU A 99 2.42 -12.63 12.72
N VAL A 100 1.18 -12.99 12.38
CA VAL A 100 -0.03 -12.26 12.81
C VAL A 100 -1.04 -13.17 13.51
N GLY A 101 -1.90 -12.56 14.31
CA GLY A 101 -3.03 -13.24 14.93
C GLY A 101 -4.18 -13.53 13.95
N PRO A 102 -5.17 -14.36 14.36
CA PRO A 102 -6.31 -14.71 13.52
C PRO A 102 -7.15 -13.50 13.09
N GLU A 103 -7.18 -12.44 13.89
CA GLU A 103 -7.93 -11.21 13.61
C GLU A 103 -7.47 -10.50 12.33
N VAL A 104 -6.17 -10.58 12.01
CA VAL A 104 -5.63 -9.98 10.78
C VAL A 104 -6.11 -10.80 9.58
N ARG A 105 -5.97 -12.13 9.65
CA ARG A 105 -6.45 -13.04 8.60
C ARG A 105 -7.95 -12.87 8.34
N GLU A 106 -8.75 -12.82 9.40
CA GLU A 106 -10.19 -12.63 9.31
C GLU A 106 -10.55 -11.27 8.70
N ALA A 107 -9.83 -10.19 9.05
CA ALA A 107 -10.05 -8.87 8.47
C ALA A 107 -9.84 -8.87 6.95
N PHE A 108 -8.76 -9.49 6.46
CA PHE A 108 -8.51 -9.62 5.03
C PHE A 108 -9.56 -10.49 4.32
N MET A 109 -9.89 -11.65 4.89
CA MET A 109 -10.89 -12.57 4.30
C MET A 109 -12.31 -11.98 4.28
N ALA A 110 -12.63 -11.07 5.19
CA ALA A 110 -13.90 -10.35 5.19
C ALA A 110 -14.02 -9.36 4.03
N LYS A 111 -12.89 -8.87 3.48
CA LYS A 111 -12.85 -7.98 2.31
C LYS A 111 -12.75 -8.78 1.01
N ASP A 112 -11.86 -9.78 0.96
CA ASP A 112 -11.68 -10.68 -0.17
C ASP A 112 -11.43 -12.12 0.32
N PRO A 113 -12.36 -13.06 0.06
CA PRO A 113 -12.18 -14.46 0.42
C PRO A 113 -10.91 -15.11 -0.17
N GLN A 114 -10.39 -14.62 -1.29
CA GLN A 114 -9.16 -15.14 -1.90
C GLN A 114 -7.91 -14.82 -1.07
N ALA A 115 -7.98 -13.85 -0.16
CA ALA A 115 -6.88 -13.49 0.72
C ALA A 115 -6.43 -14.65 1.62
N VAL A 116 -7.26 -15.69 1.81
CA VAL A 116 -6.89 -16.92 2.51
C VAL A 116 -5.60 -17.55 1.96
N ASN A 117 -5.33 -17.40 0.66
CA ASN A 117 -4.14 -17.97 0.02
C ASN A 117 -2.84 -17.23 0.41
N ALA A 118 -2.94 -16.06 1.02
CA ALA A 118 -1.79 -15.31 1.51
C ALA A 118 -1.41 -15.65 2.96
N PHE A 119 -2.14 -16.55 3.63
CA PHE A 119 -1.88 -16.95 5.02
C PHE A 119 -1.54 -18.44 5.12
N GLU A 120 -0.45 -18.79 5.82
CA GLU A 120 -0.14 -20.19 6.13
C GLU A 120 -0.30 -20.45 7.64
N PRO A 121 -0.80 -21.62 8.08
CA PRO A 121 -0.94 -21.92 9.50
C PRO A 121 0.41 -22.23 10.14
N VAL A 122 0.74 -21.53 11.23
CA VAL A 122 1.87 -21.85 12.12
C VAL A 122 1.35 -21.98 13.55
N GLY A 123 1.52 -23.16 14.16
CA GLY A 123 0.97 -23.43 15.49
C GLY A 123 -0.56 -23.31 15.52
N LYS A 124 -1.14 -22.91 16.68
CA LYS A 124 -2.60 -22.86 16.85
C LYS A 124 -3.25 -21.56 16.36
N ASN A 125 -2.54 -20.43 16.39
CA ASN A 125 -3.12 -19.08 16.20
C ASN A 125 -2.19 -18.11 15.45
N ILE A 126 -1.11 -18.58 14.83
CA ILE A 126 -0.14 -17.70 14.16
C ILE A 126 -0.21 -17.95 12.66
N TRP A 127 -0.24 -16.86 11.89
CA TRP A 127 -0.28 -16.93 10.44
C TRP A 127 0.78 -16.02 9.84
N PRO A 128 1.83 -16.54 9.19
CA PRO A 128 2.60 -15.78 8.21
C PRO A 128 1.69 -15.23 7.11
N ILE A 129 1.81 -13.93 6.80
CA ILE A 129 1.13 -13.29 5.66
C ILE A 129 2.12 -12.91 4.56
N PHE A 130 1.78 -13.24 3.32
CA PHE A 130 2.43 -12.66 2.15
C PHE A 130 1.85 -11.25 1.93
N ILE A 131 2.58 -10.21 2.30
CA ILE A 131 2.20 -8.83 1.89
C ILE A 131 2.34 -8.64 0.36
N SER A 132 2.91 -9.62 -0.34
CA SER A 132 2.82 -9.76 -1.80
C SER A 132 1.50 -10.42 -2.24
N LEU A 133 0.37 -10.07 -1.59
CA LEU A 133 -0.97 -10.39 -2.08
C LEU A 133 -0.99 -10.11 -3.59
N HIS A 134 -1.62 -10.99 -4.38
CA HIS A 134 -2.00 -10.64 -5.74
C HIS A 134 -2.99 -9.47 -5.63
N VAL A 135 -2.45 -8.25 -5.53
CA VAL A 135 -3.23 -7.03 -5.58
C VAL A 135 -3.67 -6.93 -7.03
N SER A 136 -4.86 -7.45 -7.31
CA SER A 136 -5.55 -7.18 -8.56
C SER A 136 -6.06 -5.75 -8.46
N VAL A 137 -5.14 -4.78 -8.58
CA VAL A 137 -5.48 -3.37 -8.84
C VAL A 137 -5.94 -3.21 -10.28
#